data_AF-A0A0C4EX00-F1
#
_entry.id   AF-A0A0C4EX00-F1
#
_cell.length_a   1.000
_cell.length_b   1.000
_cell.length_c   1.000
_cell.angle_alpha   90.00
_cell.angle_beta   90.00
_cell.angle_gamma   90.00
#
_symmetry.space_group_name_H-M   'P 1'
#
loop_
_entity.id
_entity.type
_entity.pdbx_description
1 polymer ?
#
loop_
_entity_poly.entity_id
_entity_poly.type
_entity_poly.pdbx_seq_one_letter_code
_entity_poly.pdbx_strand_id
1 'polypeptide(L)'
;MLVAIPFTSLFALVSCASILGAPGAVQDSRYTNRRNKPGLNTIANAMNELYFHDKYGSQRNEPAVLLKMVGQAAGNTGKSGNPETVSKAMLATFDPYNQGKPSSISASVITPLNKNTTSMEEAPSLKMVSHSLHEAWEKVMLLNPKPDNAQVIPVFCQAIAASSTNGDPTAVSKAIDAAYVKMAAN
;
A
#
# COMPACT_ATOMS: atom_id res chain seq x y z
N MET A 1 -13.20 45.25 -60.54
CA MET A 1 -13.41 43.80 -60.33
C MET A 1 -13.06 43.50 -58.88
N LEU A 2 -14.07 43.17 -58.07
CA LEU A 2 -13.88 42.62 -56.73
C LEU A 2 -13.25 41.23 -56.87
N VAL A 3 -12.10 41.03 -56.24
CA VAL A 3 -11.57 39.69 -55.97
C VAL A 3 -11.70 39.47 -54.47
N ALA A 4 -12.71 38.70 -54.09
CA ALA A 4 -12.88 38.14 -52.76
C ALA A 4 -11.86 37.02 -52.58
N ILE A 5 -10.99 37.13 -51.56
CA ILE A 5 -10.14 36.04 -51.09
C ILE A 5 -10.59 35.70 -49.66
N PRO A 6 -10.95 34.43 -49.36
CA PRO A 6 -11.58 34.04 -48.11
C PRO A 6 -10.61 34.04 -46.92
N PHE A 7 -11.07 34.56 -45.79
CA PHE A 7 -10.43 34.49 -44.47
C PHE A 7 -10.51 33.06 -43.88
N THR A 8 -9.72 32.12 -44.42
CA THR A 8 -9.71 30.72 -43.92
C THR A 8 -8.33 30.17 -43.55
N SER A 9 -7.34 31.01 -43.26
CA SER A 9 -5.98 30.51 -42.97
C SER A 9 -5.26 31.19 -41.80
N LEU A 10 -5.99 31.79 -40.84
CA LEU A 10 -5.41 32.34 -39.60
C LEU A 10 -5.83 31.53 -38.35
N PHE A 11 -5.81 30.20 -38.46
CA PHE A 11 -5.87 29.28 -37.31
C PHE A 11 -4.79 28.21 -37.46
N ALA A 12 -3.55 28.65 -37.57
CA ALA A 12 -2.40 27.82 -37.25
C ALA A 12 -1.37 28.72 -36.56
N LEU A 13 -0.84 28.24 -35.43
CA LEU A 13 0.32 28.78 -34.70
C LEU A 13 0.09 29.73 -33.51
N VAL A 14 -1.06 29.65 -32.83
CA VAL A 14 -1.15 30.06 -31.41
C VAL A 14 -1.71 28.91 -30.57
N SER A 15 -1.00 27.79 -30.57
CA SER A 15 -1.02 26.80 -29.50
C SER A 15 0.12 25.82 -29.80
N CYS A 16 0.97 25.51 -28.82
CA CYS A 16 2.15 24.60 -28.88
C CYS A 16 3.56 25.21 -29.05
N ALA A 17 3.80 26.48 -28.69
CA ALA A 17 5.16 27.03 -28.61
C ALA A 17 5.69 27.21 -27.17
N SER A 18 5.19 26.42 -26.21
CA SER A 18 5.80 26.28 -24.89
C SER A 18 5.36 24.97 -24.28
N ILE A 19 6.16 23.93 -24.45
CA ILE A 19 6.53 22.87 -23.47
C ILE A 19 7.60 22.06 -24.21
N LEU A 20 8.80 22.63 -24.29
CA LEU A 20 10.02 21.87 -24.46
C LEU A 20 10.58 21.71 -23.05
N GLY A 21 10.17 20.65 -22.36
CA GLY A 21 10.52 20.41 -20.96
C GLY A 21 9.96 19.09 -20.44
N ALA A 22 10.72 18.02 -20.67
CA ALA A 22 10.73 16.72 -19.96
C ALA A 22 9.43 15.87 -19.88
N PRO A 23 9.53 14.54 -20.06
CA PRO A 23 8.40 13.64 -19.83
C PRO A 23 8.22 13.41 -18.32
N GLY A 24 7.03 13.75 -17.81
CA GLY A 24 6.53 13.26 -16.52
C GLY A 24 6.35 14.33 -15.45
N ALA A 25 5.28 15.13 -15.51
CA ALA A 25 4.88 15.95 -14.36
C ALA A 25 3.44 16.51 -14.37
N VAL A 26 2.51 16.06 -15.23
CA VAL A 26 1.15 16.66 -15.28
C VAL A 26 0.02 15.68 -14.92
N GLN A 27 0.35 14.60 -14.19
CA GLN A 27 -0.66 13.81 -13.45
C GLN A 27 -0.52 13.93 -11.92
N ASP A 28 0.55 14.52 -11.40
CA ASP A 28 0.89 14.44 -9.98
C ASP A 28 0.11 15.38 -9.06
N SER A 29 -0.41 16.53 -9.50
CA SER A 29 -1.01 17.48 -8.53
C SER A 29 -2.35 17.01 -7.95
N ARG A 30 -3.16 16.24 -8.70
CA ARG A 30 -4.38 15.61 -8.15
C ARG A 30 -4.08 14.30 -7.42
N TYR A 31 -3.04 13.58 -7.85
CA TYR A 31 -2.61 12.30 -7.25
C TYR A 31 -1.93 12.51 -5.88
N THR A 32 -1.15 13.58 -5.74
CA THR A 32 -0.47 13.96 -4.47
C THR A 32 -1.46 14.49 -3.43
N ASN A 33 -2.49 15.25 -3.84
CA ASN A 33 -3.51 15.77 -2.92
C ASN A 33 -4.40 14.65 -2.34
N ARG A 34 -4.71 13.60 -3.13
CA ARG A 34 -5.41 12.41 -2.61
C ARG A 34 -4.54 11.57 -1.67
N ARG A 35 -3.24 11.43 -1.95
CA ARG A 35 -2.30 10.64 -1.11
C ARG A 35 -2.01 11.23 0.27
N ASN A 36 -2.27 12.53 0.49
CA ASN A 36 -2.01 13.20 1.78
C ASN A 36 -3.18 13.19 2.77
N LYS A 37 -4.34 12.61 2.42
CA LYS A 37 -5.41 12.44 3.41
C LYS A 37 -5.13 11.18 4.23
N PRO A 38 -5.08 11.28 5.56
CA PRO A 38 -4.88 10.10 6.40
C PRO A 38 -6.08 9.15 6.22
N GLY A 39 -5.80 7.87 5.98
CA GLY A 39 -6.81 6.87 5.62
C GLY A 39 -6.19 5.48 5.46
N LEU A 40 -6.81 4.61 4.65
CA LEU A 40 -6.25 3.27 4.36
C LEU A 40 -4.86 3.33 3.71
N ASN A 41 -4.56 4.36 2.93
CA ASN A 41 -3.22 4.66 2.41
C ASN A 41 -2.17 4.81 3.53
N THR A 42 -2.51 5.39 4.67
CA THR A 42 -1.60 5.51 5.82
C THR A 42 -1.27 4.13 6.41
N ILE A 43 -2.27 3.25 6.49
CA ILE A 43 -2.10 1.88 6.98
C ILE A 43 -1.30 1.04 5.98
N ALA A 44 -1.58 1.19 4.68
CA ALA A 44 -0.81 0.55 3.61
C ALA A 44 0.67 0.94 3.68
N ASN A 45 0.96 2.23 3.82
CA ASN A 45 2.34 2.73 3.94
C ASN A 45 3.05 2.13 5.16
N ALA A 46 2.39 2.02 6.30
CA ALA A 46 2.95 1.38 7.49
C ALA A 46 3.27 -0.11 7.25
N MET A 47 2.39 -0.85 6.58
CA MET A 47 2.67 -2.25 6.21
C MET A 47 3.85 -2.37 5.23
N ASN A 48 3.99 -1.43 4.30
CA ASN A 48 5.13 -1.39 3.38
C ASN A 48 6.44 -1.08 4.11
N GLU A 49 6.42 -0.13 5.06
CA GLU A 49 7.57 0.20 5.90
C GLU A 49 7.99 -1.02 6.75
N LEU A 50 7.02 -1.73 7.35
CA LEU A 50 7.28 -2.98 8.06
C LEU A 50 7.90 -4.06 7.17
N TYR A 51 7.47 -4.17 5.91
CA TYR A 51 8.11 -5.06 4.95
C TYR A 51 9.58 -4.68 4.73
N PHE A 52 9.90 -3.39 4.59
CA PHE A 52 11.30 -2.96 4.47
C PHE A 52 12.09 -3.26 5.74
N HIS A 53 11.50 -3.03 6.91
CA HIS A 53 12.10 -3.32 8.20
C HIS A 53 12.38 -4.81 8.39
N ASP A 54 11.48 -5.69 7.94
CA ASP A 54 11.66 -7.15 7.94
C ASP A 54 12.74 -7.59 6.94
N LYS A 55 12.63 -7.13 5.69
CA LYS A 55 13.53 -7.54 4.60
C LYS A 55 14.98 -7.10 4.79
N TYR A 56 15.17 -5.91 5.35
CA TYR A 56 16.49 -5.30 5.55
C TYR A 56 16.89 -5.23 7.03
N GLY A 57 16.09 -5.84 7.91
CA GLY A 57 16.37 -5.95 9.34
C GLY A 57 17.61 -6.78 9.61
N SER A 58 18.30 -6.47 10.71
CA SER A 58 19.52 -7.20 11.11
C SER A 58 19.22 -8.60 11.66
N GLN A 59 17.99 -8.87 12.10
CA GLN A 59 17.55 -10.15 12.64
C GLN A 59 16.77 -10.96 11.62
N ARG A 60 17.09 -12.25 11.46
CA ARG A 60 16.27 -13.18 10.68
C ARG A 60 15.16 -13.75 11.55
N ASN A 61 14.03 -13.06 11.51
CA ASN A 61 12.80 -13.49 12.14
C ASN A 61 11.83 -14.12 11.12
N GLU A 62 10.77 -14.77 11.60
CA GLU A 62 9.77 -15.38 10.75
C GLU A 62 8.74 -14.32 10.29
N PRO A 63 8.56 -14.04 8.99
CA PRO A 63 7.64 -12.99 8.51
C PRO A 63 6.17 -13.24 8.90
N ALA A 64 5.78 -14.50 9.04
CA ALA A 64 4.45 -14.90 9.51
C ALA A 64 4.16 -14.39 10.93
N VAL A 65 5.19 -14.29 11.78
CA VAL A 65 5.08 -13.79 13.15
C VAL A 65 4.85 -12.28 13.16
N LEU A 66 5.54 -11.53 12.29
CA LEU A 66 5.29 -10.10 12.12
C LEU A 66 3.87 -9.84 11.64
N LEU A 67 3.40 -10.56 10.62
CA LEU A 67 2.04 -10.39 10.11
C LEU A 67 0.96 -10.70 11.17
N LYS A 68 1.17 -11.70 12.03
CA LYS A 68 0.29 -11.99 13.17
C LYS A 68 0.22 -10.81 14.13
N MET A 69 1.37 -10.26 14.54
CA MET A 69 1.44 -9.12 15.44
C MET A 69 0.78 -7.88 14.84
N VAL A 70 1.03 -7.60 13.55
CA VAL A 70 0.41 -6.50 12.82
C VAL A 70 -1.11 -6.63 12.78
N GLY A 71 -1.64 -7.83 12.53
CA GLY A 71 -3.09 -8.03 12.54
C GLY A 71 -3.71 -7.94 13.92
N GLN A 72 -3.01 -8.36 14.99
CA GLN A 72 -3.46 -8.10 16.36
C GLN A 72 -3.49 -6.60 16.67
N ALA A 73 -2.45 -5.85 16.29
CA ALA A 73 -2.41 -4.41 16.43
C ALA A 73 -3.55 -3.74 15.65
N ALA A 74 -3.83 -4.20 14.43
CA ALA A 74 -4.95 -3.77 13.61
C ALA A 74 -6.29 -3.99 14.32
N GLY A 75 -6.55 -5.18 14.86
CA GLY A 75 -7.81 -5.50 15.53
C GLY A 75 -8.03 -4.69 16.81
N ASN A 76 -6.96 -4.43 17.56
CA ASN A 76 -7.03 -3.67 18.82
C ASN A 76 -7.26 -2.18 18.58
N THR A 77 -6.64 -1.61 17.54
CA THR A 77 -6.65 -0.16 17.29
C THR A 77 -7.63 0.28 16.20
N GLY A 78 -8.05 -0.64 15.32
CA GLY A 78 -8.95 -0.36 14.19
C GLY A 78 -10.31 0.18 14.61
N LYS A 79 -10.77 -0.17 15.82
CA LYS A 79 -12.01 0.36 16.42
C LYS A 79 -11.99 1.87 16.65
N SER A 80 -10.80 2.48 16.71
CA SER A 80 -10.66 3.94 16.87
C SER A 80 -11.13 4.72 15.63
N GLY A 81 -11.20 4.08 14.46
CA GLY A 81 -11.44 4.77 13.19
C GLY A 81 -10.31 5.70 12.76
N ASN A 82 -9.22 5.81 13.54
CA ASN A 82 -8.12 6.72 13.29
C ASN A 82 -6.96 5.99 12.58
N PRO A 83 -6.71 6.28 11.29
CA PRO A 83 -5.66 5.62 10.51
C PRO A 83 -4.24 5.88 11.06
N GLU A 84 -3.99 7.02 11.72
CA GLU A 84 -2.68 7.31 12.33
C GLU A 84 -2.45 6.51 13.62
N THR A 85 -3.51 6.30 14.40
CA THR A 85 -3.43 5.45 15.60
C THR A 85 -3.14 4.01 15.21
N VAL A 86 -3.81 3.53 14.15
CA VAL A 86 -3.59 2.18 13.62
C VAL A 86 -2.19 2.03 13.04
N SER A 87 -1.73 2.97 12.19
CA SER A 87 -0.41 2.89 11.57
C SER A 87 0.71 2.89 12.60
N LYS A 88 0.64 3.78 13.61
CA LYS A 88 1.60 3.82 14.72
C LYS A 88 1.62 2.51 15.51
N ALA A 89 0.46 1.93 15.78
CA ALA A 89 0.37 0.66 16.50
C ALA A 89 0.95 -0.52 15.70
N MET A 90 0.73 -0.54 14.38
CA MET A 90 1.35 -1.54 13.49
C MET A 90 2.86 -1.38 13.45
N LEU A 91 3.38 -0.16 13.27
CA LEU A 91 4.83 0.11 13.27
C LEU A 91 5.48 -0.28 14.59
N ALA A 92 4.82 -0.02 15.72
CA ALA A 92 5.28 -0.40 17.05
C ALA A 92 5.41 -1.92 17.26
N THR A 93 4.85 -2.77 16.37
CA THR A 93 5.09 -4.22 16.43
C THR A 93 6.49 -4.61 15.98
N PHE A 94 7.19 -3.74 15.24
CA PHE A 94 8.52 -4.05 14.75
C PHE A 94 9.55 -4.12 15.89
N ASP A 95 9.48 -3.23 16.88
CA ASP A 95 10.41 -3.24 18.00
C ASP A 95 10.44 -4.60 18.75
N PRO A 96 9.30 -5.14 19.26
CA PRO A 96 9.29 -6.44 19.92
C PRO A 96 9.58 -7.59 18.95
N TYR A 97 9.24 -7.45 17.66
CA TYR A 97 9.61 -8.42 16.63
C TYR A 97 11.12 -8.48 16.43
N ASN A 98 11.78 -7.33 16.35
CA ASN A 98 13.21 -7.18 16.09
C ASN A 98 14.08 -7.41 17.35
N GLN A 99 13.47 -7.56 18.53
CA GLN A 99 14.18 -7.86 19.78
C GLN A 99 14.70 -9.29 19.90
N GLY A 100 14.52 -10.15 18.88
CA GLY A 100 15.22 -11.42 18.72
C GLY A 100 15.08 -12.37 19.92
N LYS A 101 14.12 -13.30 19.86
CA LYS A 101 14.47 -14.61 20.43
C LYS A 101 15.48 -15.23 19.47
N PRO A 102 16.60 -15.79 19.96
CA PRO A 102 17.57 -16.42 19.08
C PRO A 102 16.82 -17.50 18.30
N SER A 103 16.66 -17.28 17.00
CA SER A 103 16.31 -18.34 16.07
C SER A 103 17.24 -19.48 16.40
N SER A 104 16.69 -20.65 16.74
CA SER A 104 17.46 -21.87 16.91
C SER A 104 18.08 -22.19 15.56
N ILE A 105 19.24 -21.60 15.30
CA ILE A 105 20.07 -21.89 14.14
C ILE A 105 20.62 -23.30 14.39
N SER A 106 19.87 -24.33 13.98
CA SER A 106 20.53 -25.53 13.48
C SER A 106 21.33 -25.07 12.27
N ALA A 107 22.64 -25.04 12.42
CA ALA A 107 23.60 -24.60 11.41
C ALA A 107 23.33 -25.31 10.08
N SER A 108 22.55 -24.67 9.23
CA SER A 108 22.39 -25.10 7.85
C SER A 108 23.57 -24.55 7.07
N VAL A 109 24.22 -25.46 6.36
CA VAL A 109 25.41 -25.27 5.52
C VAL A 109 25.31 -23.97 4.72
N ILE A 110 26.36 -23.15 4.79
CA ILE A 110 26.50 -21.93 3.99
C ILE A 110 26.62 -22.34 2.53
N THR A 111 25.53 -22.26 1.77
CA THR A 111 25.56 -22.38 0.31
C THR A 111 26.10 -21.06 -0.26
N PRO A 112 27.13 -21.08 -1.13
CA PRO A 112 27.68 -19.87 -1.72
C PRO A 112 26.64 -19.09 -2.54
N LEU A 113 26.75 -17.76 -2.50
CA LEU A 113 25.87 -16.81 -3.15
C LEU A 113 25.82 -17.06 -4.68
N ASN A 114 24.76 -17.70 -5.18
CA ASN A 114 24.54 -17.86 -6.61
C ASN A 114 24.05 -16.53 -7.19
N LYS A 115 24.84 -15.93 -8.09
CA LYS A 115 24.54 -14.67 -8.80
C LYS A 115 23.57 -14.83 -9.98
N ASN A 116 22.70 -15.84 -9.97
CA ASN A 116 21.57 -15.88 -10.90
C ASN A 116 20.44 -15.01 -10.33
N THR A 117 20.36 -13.79 -10.83
CA THR A 117 19.20 -12.89 -10.73
C THR A 117 18.05 -13.42 -11.59
N THR A 118 17.60 -14.63 -11.30
CA THR A 118 16.31 -15.12 -11.79
C THR A 118 15.26 -14.41 -10.95
N SER A 119 14.34 -13.70 -11.60
CA SER A 119 13.19 -13.02 -10.99
C SER A 119 12.63 -13.88 -9.87
N MET A 120 12.96 -13.52 -8.62
CA MET A 120 12.37 -14.13 -7.46
C MET A 120 10.89 -13.81 -7.59
N GLU A 121 10.06 -14.81 -7.89
CA GLU A 121 8.63 -14.72 -7.61
C GLU A 121 8.54 -14.14 -6.20
N GLU A 122 8.05 -12.92 -6.09
CA GLU A 122 8.09 -12.18 -4.84
C GLU A 122 7.16 -12.92 -3.89
N ALA A 123 7.75 -13.76 -3.03
CA ALA A 123 6.99 -14.62 -2.13
C ALA A 123 5.95 -13.77 -1.38
N PRO A 124 4.74 -14.31 -1.14
CA PRO A 124 3.70 -13.60 -0.41
C PRO A 124 4.28 -12.98 0.86
N SER A 125 4.13 -11.67 1.00
CA SER A 125 4.79 -10.88 2.05
C SER A 125 3.93 -9.69 2.46
N LEU A 126 4.36 -8.95 3.50
CA LEU A 126 3.72 -7.70 3.92
C LEU A 126 3.58 -6.68 2.79
N LYS A 127 4.48 -6.70 1.80
CA LYS A 127 4.36 -5.86 0.59
C LYS A 127 3.11 -6.17 -0.23
N MET A 128 2.73 -7.44 -0.33
CA MET A 128 1.49 -7.85 -1.01
C MET A 128 0.27 -7.30 -0.27
N VAL A 129 0.24 -7.43 1.06
CA VAL A 129 -0.85 -6.90 1.89
C VAL A 129 -0.95 -5.38 1.78
N SER A 130 0.19 -4.68 1.77
CA SER A 130 0.25 -3.23 1.51
C SER A 130 -0.34 -2.88 0.15
N HIS A 131 -0.03 -3.63 -0.91
CA HIS A 131 -0.58 -3.36 -2.24
C HIS A 131 -2.10 -3.54 -2.25
N SER A 132 -2.61 -4.64 -1.68
CA SER A 132 -4.06 -4.88 -1.60
C SER A 132 -4.79 -3.79 -0.82
N LEU A 133 -4.21 -3.29 0.28
CA LEU A 133 -4.79 -2.15 1.00
C LEU A 133 -4.77 -0.86 0.19
N HIS A 134 -3.69 -0.61 -0.54
CA HIS A 134 -3.58 0.57 -1.40
C HIS A 134 -4.62 0.53 -2.53
N GLU A 135 -4.75 -0.61 -3.20
CA GLU A 135 -5.77 -0.80 -4.24
C GLU A 135 -7.18 -0.66 -3.68
N ALA A 136 -7.45 -1.26 -2.51
CA ALA A 136 -8.75 -1.12 -1.85
C ALA A 136 -9.04 0.35 -1.52
N TRP A 137 -8.05 1.11 -1.06
CA TRP A 137 -8.18 2.55 -0.84
C TRP A 137 -8.50 3.32 -2.12
N GLU A 138 -7.80 3.04 -3.22
CA GLU A 138 -8.06 3.68 -4.51
C GLU A 138 -9.50 3.41 -4.97
N LYS A 139 -9.94 2.15 -4.88
CA LYS A 139 -11.31 1.75 -5.22
C LYS A 139 -12.36 2.44 -4.34
N VAL A 140 -12.11 2.53 -3.03
CA VAL A 140 -12.98 3.29 -2.10
C VAL A 140 -13.03 4.77 -2.47
N MET A 141 -11.90 5.39 -2.81
CA MET A 141 -11.82 6.81 -3.20
C MET A 141 -12.47 7.11 -4.55
N LEU A 142 -12.62 6.10 -5.42
CA LEU A 142 -13.38 6.20 -6.67
C LEU A 142 -14.88 6.18 -6.41
N LEU A 143 -15.36 5.32 -5.52
CA LEU A 143 -16.77 5.22 -5.15
C LEU A 143 -17.24 6.38 -4.27
N ASN A 144 -16.44 6.72 -3.25
CA ASN A 144 -16.69 7.80 -2.33
C ASN A 144 -15.43 8.66 -2.18
N PRO A 145 -15.35 9.85 -2.81
CA PRO A 145 -14.18 10.73 -2.76
C PRO A 145 -13.84 11.29 -1.37
N LYS A 146 -14.75 11.14 -0.40
CA LYS A 146 -14.57 11.53 1.00
C LYS A 146 -15.10 10.41 1.91
N PRO A 147 -14.42 9.25 1.93
CA PRO A 147 -14.86 8.14 2.77
C PRO A 147 -14.75 8.53 4.25
N ASP A 148 -15.72 8.11 5.05
CA ASP A 148 -15.65 8.27 6.49
C ASP A 148 -14.70 7.21 7.08
N ASN A 149 -13.54 7.66 7.55
CA ASN A 149 -12.54 6.78 8.17
C ASN A 149 -13.10 6.04 9.40
N ALA A 150 -14.07 6.62 10.11
CA ALA A 150 -14.72 5.95 11.24
C ALA A 150 -15.51 4.70 10.80
N GLN A 151 -15.93 4.64 9.54
CA GLN A 151 -16.63 3.48 8.96
C GLN A 151 -15.66 2.56 8.22
N VAL A 152 -14.73 3.12 7.46
CA VAL A 152 -13.82 2.37 6.59
C VAL A 152 -12.73 1.65 7.38
N ILE A 153 -12.04 2.35 8.29
CA ILE A 153 -10.87 1.80 8.98
C ILE A 153 -11.21 0.56 9.81
N PRO A 154 -12.30 0.52 10.61
CA PRO A 154 -12.64 -0.67 11.39
C PRO A 154 -12.88 -1.91 10.52
N VAL A 155 -13.52 -1.76 9.35
CA VAL A 155 -13.85 -2.87 8.46
C VAL A 155 -12.58 -3.55 7.93
N PHE A 156 -11.63 -2.77 7.43
CA PHE A 156 -10.38 -3.34 6.91
C PHE A 156 -9.46 -3.83 8.03
N CYS A 157 -9.38 -3.13 9.16
CA CYS A 157 -8.58 -3.58 10.30
C CYS A 157 -9.09 -4.91 10.87
N GLN A 158 -10.42 -5.08 10.94
CA GLN A 158 -11.02 -6.33 11.38
C GLN A 158 -10.76 -7.47 10.38
N ALA A 159 -10.81 -7.18 9.08
CA ALA A 159 -10.48 -8.17 8.04
C ALA A 159 -9.02 -8.64 8.15
N ILE A 160 -8.08 -7.71 8.35
CA ILE A 160 -6.67 -8.03 8.59
C ILE A 160 -6.52 -8.88 9.85
N ALA A 161 -7.11 -8.44 10.97
CA ALA A 161 -6.99 -9.13 12.25
C ALA A 161 -7.53 -10.57 12.23
N ALA A 162 -8.66 -10.79 11.55
CA ALA A 162 -9.29 -12.10 11.46
C ALA A 162 -8.51 -13.07 10.55
N SER A 163 -7.82 -12.56 9.54
CA SER A 163 -7.12 -13.35 8.52
C SER A 163 -5.62 -13.52 8.79
N SER A 164 -5.04 -12.71 9.66
CA SER A 164 -3.61 -12.76 9.99
C SER A 164 -3.24 -13.89 10.97
N THR A 165 -4.21 -14.65 11.48
CA THR A 165 -4.01 -15.67 12.54
C THR A 165 -2.96 -16.72 12.18
N ASN A 166 -2.85 -17.07 10.90
CA ASN A 166 -1.86 -18.01 10.38
C ASN A 166 -0.61 -17.33 9.83
N GLY A 167 -0.59 -16.00 9.75
CA GLY A 167 0.52 -15.24 9.17
C GLY A 167 0.66 -15.45 7.66
N ASP A 168 -0.44 -15.76 6.96
CA ASP A 168 -0.48 -15.91 5.50
C ASP A 168 -0.87 -14.59 4.81
N PRO A 169 0.06 -13.92 4.09
CA PRO A 169 -0.21 -12.66 3.39
C PRO A 169 -1.27 -12.79 2.30
N THR A 170 -1.42 -13.98 1.70
CA THR A 170 -2.41 -14.24 0.65
C THR A 170 -3.82 -14.26 1.24
N ALA A 171 -4.01 -14.93 2.37
CA ALA A 171 -5.27 -14.94 3.09
C ALA A 171 -5.68 -13.53 3.53
N VAL A 172 -4.73 -12.73 4.02
CA VAL A 172 -4.98 -11.34 4.41
C VAL A 172 -5.39 -10.48 3.22
N SER A 173 -4.68 -10.60 2.10
CA SER A 173 -4.98 -9.86 0.87
C SER A 173 -6.39 -10.19 0.35
N LYS A 174 -6.77 -11.47 0.32
CA LYS A 174 -8.14 -11.88 -0.04
C LYS A 174 -9.20 -11.35 0.93
N ALA A 175 -8.88 -11.27 2.22
CA ALA A 175 -9.80 -10.71 3.21
C ALA A 175 -9.99 -9.20 3.03
N ILE A 176 -8.95 -8.47 2.62
CA ILE A 176 -9.03 -7.04 2.26
C ILE A 176 -9.94 -6.85 1.04
N ASP A 177 -9.76 -7.65 -0.02
CA ASP A 177 -10.63 -7.59 -1.20
C ASP A 177 -12.09 -7.89 -0.85
N ALA A 178 -12.33 -8.92 -0.03
CA ALA A 178 -13.67 -9.25 0.44
C ALA A 178 -14.28 -8.14 1.31
N ALA A 179 -13.47 -7.46 2.12
CA ALA A 179 -13.90 -6.32 2.93
C ALA A 179 -14.31 -5.12 2.04
N TYR A 180 -13.54 -4.84 0.99
CA TYR A 180 -13.91 -3.84 -0.01
C TYR A 180 -15.25 -4.18 -0.68
N VAL A 181 -15.42 -5.42 -1.17
CA VAL A 181 -16.67 -5.84 -1.83
C VAL A 181 -17.88 -5.66 -0.90
N LYS A 182 -17.74 -6.00 0.39
CA LYS A 182 -18.80 -5.78 1.38
C LYS A 182 -19.13 -4.29 1.57
N MET A 183 -18.14 -3.41 1.56
CA MET A 183 -18.41 -1.97 1.66
C MET A 183 -19.02 -1.39 0.39
N ALA A 184 -18.63 -1.88 -0.79
CA ALA A 184 -19.18 -1.41 -2.06
C ALA A 184 -20.62 -1.89 -2.30
N ALA A 185 -21.07 -2.92 -1.59
CA ALA A 185 -22.42 -3.46 -1.66
C ALA A 185 -23.41 -2.80 -0.66
N ASN A 186 -22.93 -1.96 0.26
CA ASN A 186 -23.74 -1.19 1.21
C ASN A 186 -23.91 0.25 0.72
#